data_AF-A0A0B2BTG1-F1
#
_entry.id   AF-A0A0B2BTG1-F1
#
_cell.length_a   1.000
_cell.length_b   1.000
_cell.length_c   1.000
_cell.angle_alpha   90.00
_cell.angle_beta   90.00
_cell.angle_gamma   90.00
#
_symmetry.space_group_name_H-M   'P 1'
#
loop_
_entity.id
_entity.type
_entity.pdbx_description
1 polymer ?
#
loop_
_entity_poly.entity_id
_entity_poly.type
_entity_poly.pdbx_seq_one_letter_code
_entity_poly.pdbx_strand_id
1 'polypeptide(L)'
;MAAPVLGDVMAYLDDSSSWSDSVISSALASEKAAQAVRCRVPGDADDWPADLVEALCRRVAVNLANRALPLGVQASISEAAVAQTRVGGTDREVTRLEAPYRRVTLG
;
A
#
# COMPACT_ATOMS: atom_id res chain seq x y z
N MET A 1 9.89 -1.82 16.23
CA MET A 1 10.15 -2.88 15.22
C MET A 1 11.01 -2.26 14.15
N ALA A 2 11.79 -3.05 13.40
CA ALA A 2 12.51 -2.50 12.26
C ALA A 2 11.54 -2.00 11.17
N ALA A 3 11.96 -1.00 10.39
CA ALA A 3 11.27 -0.61 9.16
C ALA A 3 11.18 -1.82 8.21
N PRO A 4 10.04 -2.06 7.55
CA PRO A 4 9.88 -3.26 6.73
C PRO A 4 10.84 -3.21 5.54
N VAL A 5 11.48 -4.36 5.31
CA VAL A 5 12.35 -4.62 4.17
C VAL A 5 11.61 -5.47 3.13
N LEU A 6 12.27 -5.73 2.00
CA LEU A 6 11.69 -6.53 0.91
C LEU A 6 11.13 -7.87 1.40
N GLY A 7 11.87 -8.59 2.26
CA GLY A 7 11.45 -9.89 2.80
C GLY A 7 10.13 -9.82 3.60
N ASP A 8 9.91 -8.76 4.37
CA ASP A 8 8.66 -8.60 5.13
C ASP A 8 7.47 -8.39 4.21
N VAL A 9 7.66 -7.64 3.11
CA VAL A 9 6.62 -7.41 2.11
C VAL A 9 6.34 -8.69 1.32
N MET A 10 7.36 -9.46 0.95
CA MET A 10 7.17 -10.74 0.25
C MET A 10 6.42 -11.74 1.12
N ALA A 11 6.77 -11.83 2.40
CA ALA A 11 6.04 -12.64 3.37
C ALA A 11 4.58 -12.18 3.51
N TYR A 12 4.32 -10.87 3.50
CA TYR A 12 2.96 -10.33 3.52
C TYR A 12 2.14 -10.69 2.26
N LEU A 13 2.79 -10.76 1.10
CA LEU A 13 2.19 -11.15 -0.17
C LEU A 13 2.06 -12.67 -0.33
N ASP A 14 2.43 -13.45 0.70
CA ASP A 14 2.33 -14.92 0.77
C ASP A 14 3.10 -15.65 -0.36
N ASP A 15 4.25 -15.12 -0.79
CA ASP A 15 5.14 -15.64 -1.86
C ASP A 15 4.48 -15.97 -3.22
N SER A 16 3.17 -15.80 -3.35
CA SER A 16 2.35 -16.08 -4.53
C SER A 16 2.23 -14.87 -5.47
N SER A 17 2.89 -13.78 -5.12
CA SER A 17 3.03 -12.59 -5.94
C SER A 17 3.65 -12.94 -7.29
N SER A 18 2.93 -12.69 -8.39
CA SER A 18 3.46 -12.81 -9.75
C SER A 18 4.46 -11.70 -10.13
N TRP A 19 4.76 -10.79 -9.21
CA TRP A 19 5.67 -9.67 -9.42
C TRP A 19 7.11 -10.05 -9.07
N SER A 20 8.07 -9.56 -9.85
CA SER A 20 9.48 -9.75 -9.54
C SER A 20 9.93 -8.92 -8.33
N ASP A 21 10.98 -9.39 -7.64
CA ASP A 21 11.62 -8.70 -6.51
C ASP A 21 11.95 -7.23 -6.81
N SER A 22 12.40 -6.95 -8.03
CA SER A 22 12.71 -5.58 -8.49
C SER A 22 11.46 -4.68 -8.53
N VAL A 23 10.32 -5.23 -8.95
CA VAL A 23 9.05 -4.51 -9.01
C VAL A 23 8.49 -4.28 -7.61
N ILE A 24 8.58 -5.28 -6.73
CA ILE A 24 8.18 -5.19 -5.33
C ILE A 24 9.06 -4.16 -4.60
N SER A 25 10.38 -4.22 -4.81
CA SER A 25 11.33 -3.26 -4.23
C SER A 25 11.05 -1.82 -4.67
N SER A 26 10.75 -1.63 -5.96
CA SER A 26 10.37 -0.31 -6.49
C SER A 26 9.06 0.20 -5.88
N ALA A 27 8.06 -0.66 -5.73
CA ALA A 27 6.80 -0.32 -5.07
C ALA A 27 7.00 0.02 -3.59
N LEU A 28 7.79 -0.78 -2.86
CA LEU A 28 8.15 -0.52 -1.46
C LEU A 28 8.85 0.82 -1.28
N ALA A 29 9.84 1.14 -2.11
CA ALA A 29 10.54 2.43 -2.05
C ALA A 29 9.58 3.61 -2.28
N SER A 30 8.71 3.50 -3.28
CA SER A 30 7.71 4.52 -3.60
C SER A 30 6.71 4.73 -2.46
N GLU A 31 6.18 3.65 -1.90
CA GLU A 31 5.20 3.74 -0.82
C GLU A 31 5.83 4.16 0.51
N LYS A 32 7.09 3.81 0.78
CA LYS A 32 7.82 4.30 1.95
C LYS A 32 7.99 5.82 1.89
N ALA A 33 8.33 6.36 0.72
CA ALA A 33 8.40 7.80 0.52
C ALA A 33 7.03 8.48 0.69
N ALA A 34 5.96 7.92 0.13
CA ALA A 34 4.61 8.46 0.25
C ALA A 34 4.09 8.44 1.71
N GLN A 35 4.38 7.37 2.47
CA GLN A 35 4.03 7.28 3.89
C GLN A 35 4.81 8.31 4.70
N ALA A 36 6.11 8.51 4.42
CA ALA A 36 6.94 9.49 5.11
C ALA A 36 6.49 10.96 4.93
N VAL A 37 5.85 11.28 3.81
CA VAL A 37 5.24 12.60 3.58
C VAL A 37 4.05 12.83 4.51
N ARG A 38 3.22 11.80 4.73
CA ARG A 38 1.94 11.93 5.46
C ARG A 38 2.05 11.61 6.94
N CYS A 39 2.96 10.73 7.32
CA CYS A 39 3.12 10.24 8.68
C CYS A 39 4.42 10.76 9.30
N ARG A 40 4.41 10.88 10.63
CA ARG A 40 5.61 11.02 11.44
C ARG A 40 6.22 9.63 11.57
N VAL A 41 7.09 9.30 10.63
CA VAL A 41 7.89 8.08 10.67
C VAL A 41 9.09 8.34 11.59
N PRO A 42 9.38 7.47 12.56
CA PRO A 42 10.59 7.57 13.37
C PRO A 42 11.82 7.60 12.46
N GLY A 43 12.75 8.51 12.74
CA GLY A 43 14.00 8.60 11.99
C GLY A 43 14.93 7.40 12.23
N ASP A 44 14.74 6.70 13.35
CA ASP A 44 15.48 5.50 13.70
C ASP A 44 14.84 4.26 13.06
N ALA A 45 15.67 3.42 12.45
CA ALA A 45 15.21 2.26 11.70
C ALA A 45 14.58 1.18 12.59
N ASP A 46 14.95 1.14 13.88
CA ASP A 46 14.56 0.07 14.81
C ASP A 46 13.26 0.35 15.59
N ASP A 47 12.74 1.58 15.53
CA ASP A 47 11.59 2.03 16.32
C ASP A 47 10.32 2.26 15.51
N TRP A 48 10.16 1.56 14.37
CA TRP A 48 8.92 1.63 13.61
C TRP A 48 7.74 1.04 14.39
N PRO A 49 6.61 1.77 14.49
CA PRO A 49 5.38 1.23 15.05
C PRO A 49 4.81 0.13 14.16
N ALA A 50 4.32 -0.95 14.78
CA ALA A 50 3.72 -2.08 14.07
C ALA A 50 2.58 -1.65 13.11
N ASP A 51 1.78 -0.66 13.51
CA ASP A 51 0.71 -0.12 12.67
C ASP A 51 1.25 0.52 11.37
N LEU A 52 2.38 1.22 11.43
CA LEU A 52 3.00 1.81 10.23
C LEU A 52 3.65 0.75 9.34
N VAL A 53 4.18 -0.32 9.93
CA VAL A 53 4.71 -1.48 9.21
C VAL A 53 3.58 -2.15 8.42
N GLU A 54 2.49 -2.52 9.10
CA GLU A 54 1.31 -3.15 8.48
C GLU A 54 0.70 -2.25 7.40
N ALA A 55 0.55 -0.94 7.68
CA ALA A 55 0.07 0.02 6.71
C ALA A 55 0.96 0.08 5.46
N LEU A 56 2.29 0.01 5.61
CA LEU A 56 3.21 0.06 4.48
C LEU A 56 3.11 -1.20 3.62
N CYS A 57 3.09 -2.39 4.23
CA CYS A 57 2.89 -3.66 3.50
C CYS A 57 1.58 -3.64 2.70
N ARG A 58 0.49 -3.18 3.33
CA ARG A 58 -0.82 -3.06 2.68
C ARG A 58 -0.83 -2.04 1.54
N ARG A 59 -0.16 -0.90 1.69
CA ARG A 59 0.01 0.09 0.60
C ARG A 59 0.72 -0.51 -0.60
N VAL A 60 1.77 -1.32 -0.37
CA VAL A 60 2.49 -2.01 -1.45
C VAL A 60 1.58 -3.02 -2.15
N ALA A 61 0.85 -3.85 -1.40
CA ALA A 61 -0.10 -4.81 -1.97
C ALA A 61 -1.15 -4.12 -2.86
N VAL A 62 -1.72 -3.00 -2.40
CA VAL A 62 -2.70 -2.21 -3.17
C VAL A 62 -2.06 -1.58 -4.40
N ASN A 63 -0.83 -1.05 -4.31
CA ASN A 63 -0.10 -0.50 -5.47
C ASN A 63 0.08 -1.57 -6.54
N LEU A 64 0.60 -2.74 -6.15
CA LEU A 64 0.81 -3.87 -7.05
C LEU A 64 -0.49 -4.39 -7.66
N ALA A 65 -1.56 -4.51 -6.87
CA ALA A 65 -2.88 -4.90 -7.37
C ALA A 65 -3.42 -3.90 -8.42
N ASN A 66 -3.24 -2.59 -8.17
CA ASN A 66 -3.67 -1.55 -9.11
C ASN A 66 -2.81 -1.52 -10.38
N ARG A 67 -1.52 -1.87 -10.32
CA ARG A 67 -0.65 -1.98 -11.51
C ARG A 67 -1.10 -3.07 -12.47
N ALA A 68 -1.77 -4.11 -11.98
CA ALA A 68 -2.32 -5.19 -12.81
C ALA A 68 -3.58 -4.76 -13.59
N LEU A 69 -4.18 -3.61 -13.24
CA LEU A 69 -5.45 -3.16 -13.80
C LEU A 69 -5.21 -2.13 -14.91
N PRO A 70 -5.96 -2.18 -16.02
CA PRO A 70 -5.89 -1.15 -17.05
C PRO A 70 -6.16 0.24 -16.45
N LEU A 71 -5.42 1.24 -16.91
CA LEU A 71 -5.66 2.63 -16.52
C LEU A 71 -7.01 3.09 -17.09
N GLY A 72 -8.09 2.99 -16.32
CA GLY A 72 -9.43 3.39 -16.74
C GLY A 72 -10.58 2.70 -15.99
N VAL A 73 -11.81 2.95 -16.45
CA VAL A 73 -13.01 2.28 -15.94
C VAL A 73 -13.21 0.98 -16.71
N GLN A 74 -13.14 -0.16 -16.03
CA GLN A 74 -13.51 -1.45 -16.61
C GLN A 74 -15.01 -1.68 -16.43
N ALA A 75 -15.80 -1.37 -17.46
CA ALA A 75 -17.21 -1.73 -17.51
C ALA A 75 -17.33 -3.15 -18.10
N SER A 76 -17.77 -4.10 -17.28
CA SER A 76 -18.18 -5.42 -17.79
C SER A 76 -19.69 -5.40 -17.99
N ILE A 77 -20.11 -5.48 -19.25
CA ILE A 77 -21.52 -5.62 -19.62
C ILE A 77 -21.79 -7.12 -19.74
N SER A 78 -22.49 -7.67 -18.76
CA SER A 78 -23.11 -9.00 -18.88
C SER A 78 -24.60 -8.82 -19.16
N GLU A 79 -25.25 -9.79 -19.81
CA GLU A 79 -26.69 -9.72 -20.16
C GLU A 79 -27.63 -9.48 -18.96
N ALA A 80 -27.15 -9.68 -17.72
CA ALA A 80 -27.98 -9.59 -16.51
C ALA A 80 -27.67 -8.37 -15.60
N ALA A 81 -26.52 -7.71 -15.72
CA ALA A 81 -26.19 -6.54 -14.91
C ALA A 81 -24.90 -5.83 -15.39
N VAL A 82 -24.86 -4.50 -15.19
CA VAL A 82 -23.64 -3.70 -15.25
C VAL A 82 -22.99 -3.73 -13.86
N ALA A 83 -21.92 -4.50 -13.70
CA ALA A 83 -21.08 -4.45 -12.50
C ALA A 83 -20.02 -3.34 -12.67
N GLN A 84 -20.07 -2.32 -11.83
CA GLN A 84 -19.02 -1.30 -11.74
C GLN A 84 -18.12 -1.58 -10.53
N THR A 85 -16.92 -2.09 -10.79
CA THR A 85 -15.86 -2.15 -9.77
C THR A 85 -15.09 -0.85 -9.81
N ARG A 86 -15.19 -0.02 -8.76
CA ARG A 86 -14.30 1.12 -8.61
C ARG A 86 -12.90 0.62 -8.26
N VAL A 87 -12.03 0.62 -9.27
CA VAL A 87 -10.62 0.35 -9.11
C VAL A 87 -9.94 1.63 -8.63
N GLY A 88 -9.27 1.56 -7.48
CA GLY A 88 -8.63 2.71 -6.86
C GLY A 88 -9.56 3.50 -5.93
N GLY A 89 -9.08 3.73 -4.71
CA GLY A 89 -9.77 4.44 -3.64
C GLY A 89 -8.91 4.53 -2.39
N THR A 90 -9.36 5.28 -1.39
CA THR A 90 -8.66 5.38 -0.09
C THR A 90 -8.87 4.08 0.68
N ASP A 91 -7.79 3.32 0.92
CA ASP A 91 -7.86 2.14 1.79
C ASP A 91 -8.18 2.59 3.23
N ARG A 92 -9.35 2.16 3.72
CA ARG A 92 -9.85 2.53 5.06
C ARG A 92 -8.96 2.00 6.16
N GLU A 93 -8.34 0.85 5.97
CA GLU A 93 -7.48 0.26 6.98
C GLU A 93 -6.13 0.97 7.03
N VAL A 94 -5.54 1.26 5.87
CA VAL A 94 -4.35 2.13 5.81
C VAL A 94 -4.65 3.47 6.51
N THR A 95 -5.84 4.04 6.28
CA THR A 95 -6.25 5.27 6.95
C THR A 95 -6.35 5.10 8.47
N ARG A 96 -6.91 3.99 8.96
CA ARG A 96 -7.04 3.68 10.40
C ARG A 96 -5.66 3.51 11.05
N LEU A 97 -4.77 2.74 10.43
CA LEU A 97 -3.43 2.44 10.91
C LEU A 97 -2.51 3.67 10.90
N GLU A 98 -2.61 4.51 9.86
CA GLU A 98 -1.81 5.74 9.77
C GLU A 98 -2.34 6.87 10.66
N ALA A 99 -3.63 6.85 11.02
CA ALA A 99 -4.30 7.98 11.71
C ALA A 99 -3.52 8.50 12.93
N PRO A 100 -2.98 7.67 13.85
CA PRO A 100 -2.24 8.15 15.02
C PRO A 100 -0.93 8.88 14.68
N TYR A 101 -0.38 8.60 13.49
CA TYR A 101 0.93 9.08 13.06
C TYR A 101 0.85 10.20 12.04
N ARG A 102 -0.34 10.55 11.56
CA ARG A 102 -0.51 11.57 10.52
C ARG A 102 0.01 12.92 10.98
N ARG A 103 0.80 13.55 10.13
CA ARG A 103 1.21 14.95 10.30
C ARG A 103 -0.04 15.81 10.17
N VAL A 104 -0.28 16.64 11.17
CA VAL A 104 -1.32 17.67 11.08
C VAL A 104 -0.80 18.76 10.15
N THR A 105 -1.28 18.78 8.92
CA THR A 105 -1.11 19.94 8.03
C THR A 105 -2.13 20.98 8.46
N LEU A 106 -1.69 22.02 9.16
CA LEU A 106 -2.47 23.25 9.29
C LEU A 106 -2.43 23.94 7.93
N GLY A 107 -3.55 23.90 7.21
CA GLY A 107 -3.79 24.66 6.00
C GLY A 107 -4.43 25.99 6.32
#